data_AF-A0AA39CXZ1-F1
#
_entry.id   AF-A0AA39CXZ1-F1
#
_cell.length_a   1.000
_cell.length_b   1.000
_cell.length_c   1.000
_cell.angle_alpha   90.00
_cell.angle_beta   90.00
_cell.angle_gamma   90.00
#
_symmetry.space_group_name_H-M   'P 1'
#
loop_
_entity.id
_entity.type
_entity.pdbx_description
1 polymer ?
#
loop_
_entity_poly.entity_id
_entity_poly.type
_entity_poly.pdbx_seq_one_letter_code
_entity_poly.pdbx_strand_id
1 'polypeptide(L)'
;MHLNRKPDMRSSQHSGGIGLRSALFVLAQALFVARCFSECITVIQRSISITSQNGCHRGHTVSDFLDHLKLKEYAERALRHEKRYLLQEDTWRDSGEQEILQTIRKGDIKVVAYPWFPEALFRRSENAIQRANNTLEALSQNKLVIKKSRLSDTLRSYGQIQHDQDAYGIFAMTDIPADTKLFLDKTILCATDGSYRCTTCCADLSLGASRFLGKLYCDRNCFRNLRAACGLGTFYRYEQDLGETVSRPEGFQSFFADHDLEETTGKEEIFLFQRALEVVYKSTQRYPGRHPLQTRMLNYLTARYHDGAGASKRFSYTEDVCLRFEFLQKLGVDIFQDELAEAWVLETLANRIQTNMRGYSGGNGDDMVAVNTMYAFFNHSCQPNVKSSDSEDEDSAICVTTTRKIERGEELYVSYLSDEDLREGHDVREEKLRPWTGGMCLCRKCSRERRRTERPVSLYNDENRCPSQ
;
A
#
# COMPACT_ATOMS: atom_id res chain seq x y z
N MET A 1 -45.55 24.10 44.72
CA MET A 1 -44.83 24.87 43.67
C MET A 1 -43.45 24.25 43.46
N HIS A 2 -43.32 23.30 42.53
CA HIS A 2 -42.01 22.94 41.96
C HIS A 2 -42.21 22.72 40.47
N LEU A 3 -41.77 23.71 39.69
CA LEU A 3 -41.88 23.73 38.24
C LEU A 3 -40.78 22.85 37.63
N ASN A 4 -41.19 21.74 37.04
CA ASN A 4 -40.42 21.00 36.05
C ASN A 4 -40.18 21.90 34.83
N ARG A 5 -38.92 22.30 34.58
CA ARG A 5 -38.50 22.79 33.26
C ARG A 5 -37.80 21.65 32.53
N LYS A 6 -38.42 21.17 31.45
CA LYS A 6 -37.76 20.34 30.44
C LYS A 6 -36.60 21.12 29.82
N PRO A 7 -35.46 20.49 29.51
CA PRO A 7 -34.40 21.15 28.75
C PRO A 7 -34.90 21.41 27.33
N ASP A 8 -34.67 22.63 26.85
CA ASP A 8 -35.12 23.14 25.58
C ASP A 8 -34.33 22.50 24.44
N MET A 9 -34.97 21.60 23.67
CA MET A 9 -34.35 20.75 22.66
C MET A 9 -34.14 21.46 21.30
N ARG A 10 -33.99 22.79 21.31
CA ARG A 10 -33.86 23.63 20.10
C ARG A 10 -32.49 24.28 19.92
N SER A 11 -31.58 24.20 20.89
CA SER A 11 -30.24 24.83 20.80
C SER A 11 -29.14 23.93 20.20
N SER A 12 -29.38 22.62 20.04
CA SER A 12 -28.35 21.68 19.55
C SER A 12 -28.25 21.56 18.02
N GLN A 13 -29.25 22.02 17.27
CA GLN A 13 -29.25 21.92 15.79
C GLN A 13 -28.45 23.05 15.11
N HIS A 14 -28.32 24.22 15.74
CA HIS A 14 -27.62 25.37 15.15
C HIS A 14 -26.09 25.32 15.30
N SER A 15 -25.57 24.71 16.37
CA SER A 15 -24.12 24.56 16.59
C SER A 15 -23.48 23.49 15.69
N GLY A 16 -24.22 22.42 15.37
CA GLY A 16 -23.73 21.33 14.49
C GLY A 16 -23.47 21.77 13.05
N GLY A 17 -24.29 22.68 12.51
CA GLY A 17 -24.14 23.19 11.15
C GLY A 17 -22.92 24.09 10.94
N ILE A 18 -22.51 24.86 11.96
CA ILE A 18 -21.32 25.73 11.89
C ILE A 18 -20.04 24.90 12.02
N GLY A 19 -20.00 23.93 12.96
CA GLY A 19 -18.86 23.03 13.14
C GLY A 19 -18.58 22.17 11.90
N LEU A 20 -19.62 21.61 11.28
CA LEU A 20 -19.49 20.79 10.07
C LEU A 20 -18.92 21.58 8.88
N ARG A 21 -19.34 22.85 8.70
CA ARG A 21 -18.84 23.71 7.62
C ARG A 21 -17.37 24.04 7.77
N SER A 22 -16.97 24.42 8.98
CA SER A 22 -15.56 24.70 9.29
C SER A 22 -14.70 23.46 9.04
N ALA A 23 -15.17 22.28 9.43
CA ALA A 23 -14.48 21.02 9.16
C ALA A 23 -14.32 20.72 7.67
N LEU A 24 -15.38 20.90 6.85
CA LEU A 24 -15.30 20.68 5.40
C LEU A 24 -14.36 21.68 4.70
N PHE A 25 -14.33 22.93 5.15
CA PHE A 25 -13.40 23.92 4.59
C PHE A 25 -11.94 23.58 4.92
N VAL A 26 -11.65 23.22 6.18
CA VAL A 26 -10.31 22.78 6.60
C VAL A 26 -9.88 21.52 5.83
N LEU A 27 -10.79 20.56 5.64
CA LEU A 27 -10.54 19.38 4.81
C LEU A 27 -10.21 19.79 3.37
N ALA A 28 -11.00 20.67 2.74
CA ALA A 28 -10.73 21.14 1.39
C ALA A 28 -9.35 21.83 1.28
N GLN A 29 -8.96 22.64 2.27
CA GLN A 29 -7.63 23.24 2.31
C GLN A 29 -6.52 22.17 2.39
N ALA A 30 -6.68 21.15 3.23
CA ALA A 30 -5.73 20.05 3.33
C ALA A 30 -5.61 19.29 2.00
N LEU A 31 -6.73 19.01 1.33
CA LEU A 31 -6.75 18.36 0.01
C LEU A 31 -6.07 19.22 -1.06
N PHE A 32 -6.27 20.53 -1.03
CA PHE A 32 -5.58 21.44 -1.94
C PHE A 32 -4.05 21.39 -1.74
N VAL A 33 -3.58 21.41 -0.48
CA VAL A 33 -2.14 21.33 -0.16
C VAL A 33 -1.57 19.98 -0.57
N ALA A 34 -2.33 18.89 -0.42
CA ALA A 34 -1.97 17.56 -0.89
C ALA A 34 -2.10 17.39 -2.42
N ARG A 35 -2.43 18.45 -3.18
CA ARG A 35 -2.67 18.41 -4.64
C ARG A 35 -3.83 17.50 -5.07
N CYS A 36 -4.72 17.10 -4.15
CA CYS A 36 -5.95 16.36 -4.43
C CYS A 36 -7.04 17.32 -4.97
N PHE A 37 -6.78 17.98 -6.10
CA PHE A 37 -7.62 19.09 -6.57
C PHE A 37 -9.05 18.67 -6.91
N SER A 38 -9.23 17.50 -7.52
CA SER A 38 -10.56 16.95 -7.84
C SER A 38 -11.40 16.76 -6.58
N GLU A 39 -10.84 16.10 -5.56
CA GLU A 39 -11.52 15.84 -4.28
C GLU A 39 -11.73 17.14 -3.49
N CYS A 40 -10.78 18.07 -3.54
CA CYS A 40 -10.92 19.42 -2.98
C CYS A 40 -12.16 20.14 -3.56
N ILE A 41 -12.34 20.10 -4.89
CA ILE A 41 -13.50 20.71 -5.57
C ILE A 41 -14.81 20.07 -5.08
N THR A 42 -14.86 18.74 -4.99
CA THR A 42 -16.05 18.02 -4.51
C THR A 42 -16.39 18.40 -3.06
N VAL A 43 -15.40 18.42 -2.16
CA VAL A 43 -15.59 18.77 -0.74
C VAL A 43 -16.03 20.23 -0.58
N ILE A 44 -15.40 21.17 -1.29
CA ILE A 44 -15.73 22.59 -1.17
C ILE A 44 -17.12 22.90 -1.75
N GLN A 45 -17.52 22.23 -2.84
CA GLN A 45 -18.87 22.34 -3.41
C GLN A 45 -19.95 21.86 -2.43
N ARG A 46 -19.67 20.78 -1.69
CA ARG A 46 -20.56 20.31 -0.62
C ARG A 46 -20.65 21.33 0.52
N SER A 47 -19.53 21.91 0.95
CA SER A 47 -19.51 22.99 1.96
C SER A 47 -20.35 24.21 1.54
N ILE A 48 -20.21 24.63 0.27
CA ILE A 48 -20.98 25.74 -0.32
C ILE A 48 -22.48 25.41 -0.36
N SER A 49 -22.85 24.21 -0.80
CA SER A 49 -24.25 23.77 -0.87
C SER A 49 -24.95 23.75 0.49
N ILE A 50 -24.24 23.31 1.53
CA ILE A 50 -24.76 23.36 2.92
C ILE A 50 -24.93 24.83 3.38
N THR A 51 -24.12 25.75 2.86
CA THR A 51 -24.21 27.19 3.17
C THR A 51 -25.44 27.84 2.54
N SER A 52 -25.78 27.49 1.29
CA SER A 52 -26.94 28.04 0.58
C SER A 52 -28.28 27.49 1.07
N GLN A 53 -28.35 26.22 1.49
CA GLN A 53 -29.61 25.57 1.90
C GLN A 53 -30.15 26.02 3.27
N ASN A 54 -29.30 26.40 4.22
CA ASN A 54 -29.76 26.73 5.58
C ASN A 54 -30.24 28.19 5.75
N GLY A 55 -30.34 28.98 4.67
CA GLY A 55 -30.86 30.37 4.68
C GLY A 55 -30.15 31.34 5.62
N CYS A 56 -29.06 30.91 6.27
CA CYS A 56 -28.43 31.61 7.36
C CYS A 56 -27.13 32.25 6.86
N HIS A 57 -27.28 33.44 6.27
CA HIS A 57 -26.22 34.45 6.27
C HIS A 57 -25.96 35.01 7.69
N ARG A 58 -26.77 34.62 8.69
CA ARG A 58 -26.64 35.07 10.08
C ARG A 58 -25.63 34.20 10.84
N GLY A 59 -24.36 34.41 10.52
CA GLY A 59 -23.24 33.76 11.20
C GLY A 59 -21.94 33.77 10.38
N HIS A 60 -22.04 34.05 9.08
CA HIS A 60 -20.88 34.25 8.21
C HIS A 60 -20.60 35.74 8.05
N THR A 61 -19.33 36.11 8.12
CA THR A 61 -18.91 37.34 7.45
C THR A 61 -18.96 37.07 5.94
N VAL A 62 -19.27 38.06 5.11
CA VAL A 62 -19.22 37.92 3.64
C VAL A 62 -17.85 37.37 3.17
N SER A 63 -16.80 37.57 3.97
CA SER A 63 -15.44 37.05 3.75
C SER A 63 -15.37 35.52 3.68
N ASP A 64 -16.04 34.80 4.58
CA ASP A 64 -15.89 33.34 4.69
C ASP A 64 -16.43 32.62 3.45
N PHE A 65 -17.55 33.07 2.91
CA PHE A 65 -18.13 32.55 1.67
C PHE A 65 -17.26 32.87 0.44
N LEU A 66 -16.67 34.07 0.40
CA LEU A 66 -15.72 34.44 -0.64
C LEU A 66 -14.48 33.54 -0.63
N ASP A 67 -13.99 33.16 0.55
CA ASP A 67 -12.82 32.28 0.67
C ASP A 67 -13.11 30.86 0.18
N HIS A 68 -14.34 30.37 0.35
CA HIS A 68 -14.78 29.10 -0.25
C HIS A 68 -14.76 29.15 -1.79
N LEU A 69 -15.28 30.23 -2.37
CA LEU A 69 -15.29 30.43 -3.82
C LEU A 69 -13.87 30.56 -4.38
N LYS A 70 -12.99 31.32 -3.72
CA LYS A 70 -11.59 31.46 -4.11
C LYS A 70 -10.86 30.11 -4.10
N LEU A 71 -11.01 29.33 -3.03
CA LEU A 71 -10.36 28.02 -2.94
C LEU A 71 -10.83 27.09 -4.06
N LYS A 72 -12.13 27.08 -4.36
CA LYS A 72 -12.70 26.33 -5.50
C LYS A 72 -12.06 26.77 -6.82
N GLU A 73 -12.01 28.07 -7.09
CA GLU A 73 -11.40 28.61 -8.32
C GLU A 73 -9.92 28.22 -8.45
N TYR A 74 -9.16 28.32 -7.35
CA TYR A 74 -7.76 27.89 -7.32
C TYR A 74 -7.60 26.40 -7.59
N ALA A 75 -8.43 25.55 -6.97
CA ALA A 75 -8.40 24.11 -7.21
C ALA A 75 -8.73 23.76 -8.67
N GLU A 76 -9.77 24.37 -9.26
CA GLU A 76 -10.12 24.19 -10.67
C GLU A 76 -9.00 24.64 -11.62
N ARG A 77 -8.35 25.76 -11.31
CA ARG A 77 -7.21 26.26 -12.10
C ARG A 77 -6.00 25.33 -11.98
N ALA A 78 -5.70 24.84 -10.78
CA ALA A 78 -4.60 23.92 -10.54
C ALA A 78 -4.84 22.58 -11.25
N LEU A 79 -6.04 22.01 -11.17
CA LEU A 79 -6.41 20.79 -11.88
C LEU A 79 -6.24 20.92 -13.41
N ARG A 80 -6.66 22.05 -14.00
CA ARG A 80 -6.43 22.34 -15.43
C ARG A 80 -4.94 22.49 -15.76
N HIS A 81 -4.11 22.93 -14.82
CA HIS A 81 -2.67 23.02 -14.99
C HIS A 81 -2.04 21.62 -14.98
N GLU A 82 -2.38 20.78 -14.00
CA GLU A 82 -1.92 19.39 -13.91
C GLU A 82 -2.28 18.58 -15.16
N LYS A 83 -3.54 18.67 -15.62
CA LYS A 83 -3.96 17.99 -16.87
C LYS A 83 -3.10 18.40 -18.07
N ARG A 84 -2.80 19.71 -18.21
CA ARG A 84 -1.96 20.21 -19.31
C ARG A 84 -0.50 19.77 -19.17
N TYR A 85 0.03 19.74 -17.96
CA TYR A 85 1.40 19.30 -17.68
C TYR A 85 1.59 17.83 -18.08
N LEU A 86 0.71 16.94 -17.61
CA LEU A 86 0.80 15.51 -17.96
C LEU A 86 0.67 15.28 -19.47
N LEU A 87 -0.23 15.99 -20.16
CA LEU A 87 -0.37 15.88 -21.62
C LEU A 87 0.87 16.35 -22.42
N GLN A 88 1.80 17.07 -21.78
CA GLN A 88 3.03 17.57 -22.39
C GLN A 88 4.27 16.74 -22.04
N GLU A 89 4.20 15.87 -21.03
CA GLU A 89 5.32 15.00 -20.69
C GLU A 89 5.41 13.81 -21.63
N ASP A 90 6.63 13.55 -22.13
CA ASP A 90 6.90 12.42 -23.02
C ASP A 90 6.57 11.06 -22.39
N THR A 91 6.64 10.97 -21.05
CA THR A 91 6.28 9.78 -20.26
C THR A 91 4.79 9.41 -20.35
N TRP A 92 3.92 10.38 -20.60
CA TRP A 92 2.46 10.20 -20.66
C TRP A 92 1.92 10.29 -22.09
N ARG A 93 2.82 10.35 -23.09
CA ARG A 93 2.46 10.55 -24.50
C ARG A 93 1.59 9.43 -25.06
N ASP A 94 1.79 8.21 -24.57
CA ASP A 94 1.05 7.01 -24.98
C ASP A 94 -0.10 6.65 -24.02
N SER A 95 -0.29 7.41 -22.94
CA SER A 95 -1.35 7.16 -21.95
C SER A 95 -2.73 7.59 -22.46
N GLY A 96 -3.74 6.78 -22.15
CA GLY A 96 -5.13 7.09 -22.51
C GLY A 96 -5.71 8.25 -21.69
N GLU A 97 -6.73 8.95 -22.21
CA GLU A 97 -7.36 10.06 -21.48
C GLU A 97 -7.90 9.63 -20.10
N GLN A 98 -8.44 8.42 -19.98
CA GLN A 98 -8.92 7.88 -18.71
C GLN A 98 -7.79 7.70 -17.69
N GLU A 99 -6.62 7.23 -18.11
CA GLU A 99 -5.46 7.03 -17.24
C GLU A 99 -4.92 8.37 -16.70
N ILE A 100 -4.86 9.38 -17.57
CA ILE A 100 -4.53 10.76 -17.18
C ILE A 100 -5.56 11.30 -16.19
N LEU A 101 -6.86 11.09 -16.45
CA LEU A 101 -7.93 11.53 -15.55
C LEU A 101 -7.84 10.87 -14.17
N GLN A 102 -7.53 9.57 -14.10
CA GLN A 102 -7.33 8.88 -12.82
C GLN A 102 -6.08 9.40 -12.09
N THR A 103 -5.01 9.68 -12.83
CA THR A 103 -3.77 10.20 -12.26
C THR A 103 -3.98 11.57 -11.61
N ILE A 104 -4.67 12.50 -12.30
CA ILE A 104 -4.93 13.85 -11.75
C ILE A 104 -6.03 13.89 -10.67
N ARG A 105 -6.81 12.81 -10.51
CA ARG A 105 -7.77 12.69 -9.40
C ARG A 105 -7.04 12.53 -8.06
N LYS A 106 -5.83 11.95 -8.08
CA LYS A 106 -5.02 11.70 -6.88
C LYS A 106 -3.99 12.81 -6.69
N GLY A 107 -3.71 13.14 -5.44
CA GLY A 107 -2.66 14.06 -5.05
C GLY A 107 -1.41 13.33 -4.57
N ASP A 108 -0.53 14.07 -3.89
CA ASP A 108 0.74 13.60 -3.36
C ASP A 108 0.88 14.00 -1.90
N ILE A 109 1.21 13.03 -1.05
CA ILE A 109 1.52 13.26 0.36
C ILE A 109 2.93 12.80 0.70
N LYS A 110 3.49 13.38 1.77
CA LYS A 110 4.67 12.82 2.42
C LYS A 110 4.22 11.80 3.46
N VAL A 111 4.80 10.61 3.41
CA VAL A 111 4.57 9.58 4.43
C VAL A 111 5.67 9.70 5.47
N VAL A 112 5.33 9.97 6.72
CA VAL A 112 6.28 10.00 7.83
C VAL A 112 5.82 9.06 8.93
N ALA A 113 6.77 8.61 9.76
CA ALA A 113 6.41 7.91 10.99
C ALA A 113 5.57 8.83 11.87
N TYR A 114 4.53 8.27 12.48
CA TYR A 114 3.68 9.02 13.41
C TYR A 114 4.53 9.53 14.59
N PRO A 115 4.38 10.80 15.04
CA PRO A 115 5.28 11.34 16.08
C PRO A 115 5.24 10.59 17.42
N TRP A 116 4.12 9.93 17.72
CA TRP A 116 3.93 9.16 18.96
C TRP A 116 3.90 7.65 18.70
N PHE A 117 4.55 7.20 17.62
CA PHE A 117 4.63 5.78 17.27
C PHE A 117 5.32 4.99 18.39
N PRO A 118 4.66 4.00 19.02
CA PRO A 118 5.31 3.19 20.04
C PRO A 118 6.49 2.39 19.46
N GLU A 119 7.68 2.47 20.06
CA GLU A 119 8.89 1.80 19.56
C GLU A 119 8.68 0.29 19.34
N ALA A 120 7.89 -0.35 20.22
CA ALA A 120 7.55 -1.77 20.15
C ALA A 120 6.68 -2.17 18.94
N LEU A 121 6.08 -1.20 18.26
CA LEU A 121 5.29 -1.40 17.04
C LEU A 121 6.06 -0.97 15.79
N PHE A 122 7.05 -0.09 15.96
CA PHE A 122 7.91 0.39 14.89
C PHE A 122 8.93 -0.67 14.48
N ARG A 123 9.43 -1.43 15.47
CA ARG A 123 10.37 -2.54 15.28
C ARG A 123 9.67 -3.89 15.27
N ARG A 124 10.27 -4.83 14.53
CA ARG A 124 9.90 -6.23 14.56
C ARG A 124 10.52 -6.85 15.80
N SER A 125 9.68 -7.30 16.73
CA SER A 125 10.16 -7.94 17.96
C SER A 125 10.99 -9.19 17.67
N GLU A 126 11.93 -9.52 18.55
CA GLU A 126 12.77 -10.72 18.42
C GLU A 126 11.93 -11.99 18.26
N ASN A 127 10.80 -12.08 18.97
CA ASN A 127 9.86 -13.19 18.85
C ASN A 127 9.17 -13.23 17.47
N ALA A 128 8.89 -12.08 16.84
CA ALA A 128 8.39 -12.05 15.47
C ALA A 128 9.43 -12.61 14.49
N ILE A 129 10.69 -12.19 14.62
CA ILE A 129 11.79 -12.68 13.78
C ILE A 129 12.07 -14.16 14.03
N GLN A 130 12.07 -14.62 15.29
CA GLN A 130 12.25 -16.03 15.60
C GLN A 130 11.15 -16.89 14.97
N ARG A 131 9.89 -16.45 15.00
CA ARG A 131 8.80 -17.17 14.32
C ARG A 131 8.95 -17.17 12.80
N ALA A 132 9.43 -16.08 12.21
CA ALA A 132 9.73 -16.02 10.78
C ALA A 132 10.88 -16.99 10.43
N ASN A 133 11.92 -17.05 11.25
CA ASN A 133 13.01 -18.02 11.11
C ASN A 133 12.52 -19.46 11.18
N ASN A 134 11.69 -19.80 12.18
CA ASN A 134 11.13 -21.15 12.28
C ASN A 134 10.34 -21.53 11.02
N THR A 135 9.61 -20.58 10.42
CA THR A 135 8.90 -20.80 9.15
C THR A 135 9.87 -20.96 7.98
N LEU A 136 10.86 -20.08 7.85
CA LEU A 136 11.83 -20.12 6.75
C LEU A 136 12.73 -21.37 6.82
N GLU A 137 13.17 -21.78 8.01
CA GLU A 137 13.96 -22.99 8.23
C GLU A 137 13.18 -24.23 7.80
N ALA A 138 11.89 -24.32 8.15
CA ALA A 138 11.02 -25.41 7.70
C ALA A 138 10.86 -25.42 6.17
N LEU A 139 10.63 -24.25 5.55
CA LEU A 139 10.45 -24.12 4.10
C LEU A 139 11.73 -24.39 3.31
N SER A 140 12.88 -23.98 3.85
CA SER A 140 14.19 -24.07 3.18
C SER A 140 15.01 -25.30 3.56
N GLN A 141 14.46 -26.18 4.41
CA GLN A 141 15.16 -27.36 4.94
C GLN A 141 16.46 -26.96 5.69
N ASN A 142 16.36 -25.96 6.57
CA ASN A 142 17.44 -25.40 7.39
C ASN A 142 18.59 -24.76 6.59
N LYS A 143 18.38 -24.38 5.33
CA LYS A 143 19.41 -23.73 4.49
C LYS A 143 19.51 -22.23 4.71
N LEU A 144 18.45 -21.59 5.21
CA LEU A 144 18.33 -20.13 5.26
C LEU A 144 17.94 -19.62 6.66
N VAL A 145 18.33 -18.38 6.94
CA VAL A 145 17.99 -17.65 8.17
C VAL A 145 17.80 -16.16 7.91
N ILE A 146 16.87 -15.53 8.61
CA ILE A 146 16.63 -14.08 8.65
C ILE A 146 17.48 -13.45 9.75
N LYS A 147 18.26 -12.44 9.39
CA LYS A 147 19.11 -11.65 10.30
C LYS A 147 19.09 -10.17 9.89
N LYS A 148 19.62 -9.29 10.73
CA LYS A 148 19.81 -7.88 10.36
C LYS A 148 20.64 -7.80 9.08
N SER A 149 20.18 -7.03 8.10
CA SER A 149 20.84 -6.92 6.80
C SER A 149 22.19 -6.20 6.94
N ARG A 150 23.15 -6.55 6.09
CA ARG A 150 24.42 -5.80 5.99
C ARG A 150 24.23 -4.38 5.47
N LEU A 151 23.07 -4.10 4.86
CA LEU A 151 22.71 -2.77 4.36
C LEU A 151 22.23 -1.83 5.47
N SER A 152 21.88 -2.33 6.66
CA SER A 152 21.20 -1.55 7.71
C SER A 152 21.90 -0.24 8.04
N ASP A 153 23.20 -0.27 8.37
CA ASP A 153 23.94 0.92 8.78
C ASP A 153 24.11 1.91 7.63
N THR A 154 24.35 1.39 6.41
CA THR A 154 24.48 2.21 5.22
C THR A 154 23.15 2.89 4.87
N LEU A 155 22.02 2.17 4.92
CA LEU A 155 20.69 2.75 4.69
C LEU A 155 20.40 3.89 5.67
N ARG A 156 20.77 3.74 6.96
CA ARG A 156 20.66 4.82 7.95
C ARG A 156 21.54 6.01 7.60
N SER A 157 22.80 5.77 7.22
CA SER A 157 23.75 6.85 6.90
C SER A 157 23.31 7.72 5.71
N TYR A 158 22.56 7.13 4.77
CA TYR A 158 21.97 7.84 3.63
C TYR A 158 20.55 8.36 3.91
N GLY A 159 20.03 8.21 5.14
CA GLY A 159 18.68 8.62 5.49
C GLY A 159 17.59 7.92 4.68
N GLN A 160 17.81 6.65 4.29
CA GLN A 160 16.80 5.85 3.59
C GLN A 160 15.89 5.07 4.56
N ILE A 161 16.36 4.88 5.79
CA ILE A 161 15.59 4.33 6.90
C ILE A 161 15.88 5.16 8.16
N GLN A 162 14.89 5.26 9.06
CA GLN A 162 15.07 5.97 10.32
C GLN A 162 16.05 5.25 11.26
N HIS A 163 16.63 5.95 12.24
CA HIS A 163 17.64 5.41 13.16
C HIS A 163 17.13 4.17 13.95
N ASP A 164 15.85 4.11 14.22
CA ASP A 164 15.16 3.05 14.95
C ASP A 164 14.46 2.03 14.05
N GLN A 165 14.49 2.18 12.72
CA GLN A 165 13.81 1.27 11.79
C GLN A 165 14.63 0.00 11.56
N ASP A 166 13.99 -1.16 11.52
CA ASP A 166 14.69 -2.42 11.27
C ASP A 166 14.88 -2.70 9.78
N ALA A 167 16.09 -3.11 9.38
CA ALA A 167 16.39 -3.70 8.08
C ALA A 167 16.88 -5.15 8.28
N TYR A 168 16.11 -6.11 7.77
CA TYR A 168 16.43 -7.54 7.81
C TYR A 168 16.75 -8.05 6.39
N GLY A 169 17.44 -9.19 6.32
CA GLY A 169 17.78 -9.89 5.08
C GLY A 169 17.81 -11.39 5.32
N ILE A 170 17.79 -12.17 4.23
CA ILE A 170 17.93 -13.63 4.25
C ILE A 170 19.38 -14.00 3.99
N PHE A 171 19.91 -14.94 4.78
CA PHE A 171 21.29 -15.40 4.72
C PHE A 171 21.37 -16.93 4.58
N ALA A 172 22.38 -17.39 3.85
CA ALA A 172 22.67 -18.82 3.74
C ALA A 172 23.30 -19.36 5.04
N MET A 173 22.83 -20.50 5.52
CA MET A 173 23.38 -21.22 6.68
C MET A 173 24.44 -22.25 6.28
N THR A 174 24.44 -22.66 5.01
CA THR A 174 25.39 -23.59 4.39
C THR A 174 25.81 -23.06 3.03
N ASP A 175 26.82 -23.67 2.41
CA ASP A 175 27.04 -23.48 0.98
C ASP A 175 25.84 -24.04 0.20
N ILE A 176 25.43 -23.33 -0.85
CA ILE A 176 24.29 -23.72 -1.70
C ILE A 176 24.76 -23.72 -3.17
N PRO A 177 24.59 -24.82 -3.91
CA PRO A 177 24.90 -24.87 -5.34
C PRO A 177 24.08 -23.87 -6.16
N ALA A 178 24.56 -23.56 -7.37
CA ALA A 178 23.75 -22.85 -8.35
C ALA A 178 22.47 -23.64 -8.70
N ASP A 179 21.45 -22.94 -9.20
CA ASP A 179 20.18 -23.50 -9.66
C ASP A 179 19.41 -24.33 -8.61
N THR A 180 19.68 -24.11 -7.32
CA THR A 180 18.96 -24.73 -6.22
C THR A 180 17.66 -23.98 -5.94
N LYS A 181 16.52 -24.68 -6.03
CA LYS A 181 15.23 -24.20 -5.51
C LYS A 181 15.31 -24.15 -3.98
N LEU A 182 15.23 -22.94 -3.43
CA LEU A 182 15.41 -22.68 -2.01
C LEU A 182 14.14 -22.97 -1.22
N PHE A 183 13.02 -22.40 -1.63
CA PHE A 183 11.71 -22.64 -1.03
C PHE A 183 10.58 -22.14 -1.95
N LEU A 184 9.36 -22.56 -1.61
CA LEU A 184 8.09 -22.06 -2.14
C LEU A 184 7.40 -21.23 -1.05
N ASP A 185 7.18 -19.93 -1.28
CA ASP A 185 6.45 -19.06 -0.35
C ASP A 185 4.99 -18.94 -0.75
N LYS A 186 4.10 -19.54 0.04
CA LYS A 186 2.66 -19.54 -0.23
C LYS A 186 2.02 -18.20 0.10
N THR A 187 1.05 -17.81 -0.70
CA THR A 187 0.35 -16.54 -0.53
C THR A 187 -0.92 -16.70 0.27
N ILE A 188 -1.11 -15.80 1.23
CA ILE A 188 -2.34 -15.71 2.02
C ILE A 188 -3.03 -14.35 1.80
N LEU A 189 -2.29 -13.34 1.36
CA LEU A 189 -2.79 -12.03 1.01
C LEU A 189 -2.55 -11.81 -0.49
N CYS A 190 -3.55 -12.10 -1.31
CA CYS A 190 -3.57 -11.71 -2.71
C CYS A 190 -4.93 -11.12 -3.05
N ALA A 191 -5.00 -10.39 -4.16
CA ALA A 191 -6.23 -9.87 -4.73
C ALA A 191 -6.07 -9.67 -6.24
N THR A 192 -7.19 -9.52 -6.93
CA THR A 192 -7.27 -9.37 -8.38
C THR A 192 -8.52 -8.61 -8.74
N ASP A 193 -8.49 -7.94 -9.88
CA ASP A 193 -9.65 -7.34 -10.53
C ASP A 193 -10.35 -8.31 -11.53
N GLY A 194 -9.73 -9.47 -11.80
CA GLY A 194 -10.24 -10.49 -12.72
C GLY A 194 -11.50 -11.21 -12.23
N SER A 195 -12.48 -11.33 -13.12
CA SER A 195 -13.81 -11.89 -12.82
C SER A 195 -13.85 -13.42 -12.69
N TYR A 196 -12.92 -14.13 -13.34
CA TYR A 196 -12.82 -15.60 -13.34
C TYR A 196 -11.64 -16.13 -12.52
N ARG A 197 -11.40 -15.51 -11.36
CA ARG A 197 -10.27 -15.83 -10.50
C ARG A 197 -10.70 -16.44 -9.17
N CYS A 198 -9.85 -17.30 -8.60
CA CYS A 198 -10.07 -17.83 -7.26
C CYS A 198 -9.99 -16.71 -6.22
N THR A 199 -11.02 -16.61 -5.39
CA THR A 199 -11.09 -15.58 -4.34
C THR A 199 -9.96 -15.72 -3.33
N THR A 200 -9.40 -16.93 -3.12
CA THR A 200 -8.35 -17.19 -2.12
C THR A 200 -6.93 -17.01 -2.64
N CYS A 201 -6.62 -17.54 -3.82
CA CYS A 201 -5.25 -17.62 -4.35
C CYS A 201 -5.08 -16.98 -5.73
N CYS A 202 -6.13 -16.34 -6.27
CA CYS A 202 -6.13 -15.71 -7.59
C CYS A 202 -5.82 -16.65 -8.77
N ALA A 203 -5.96 -17.97 -8.58
CA ALA A 203 -5.90 -18.95 -9.66
C ALA A 203 -6.87 -18.63 -10.79
N ASP A 204 -6.48 -18.95 -12.03
CA ASP A 204 -7.40 -18.92 -13.16
C ASP A 204 -8.45 -20.03 -13.01
N LEU A 205 -9.73 -19.67 -13.05
CA LEU A 205 -10.86 -20.60 -12.94
C LEU A 205 -11.65 -20.74 -14.24
N SER A 206 -11.09 -20.30 -15.37
CA SER A 206 -11.73 -20.40 -16.69
C SER A 206 -12.03 -21.84 -17.10
N LEU A 207 -11.28 -22.81 -16.57
CA LEU A 207 -11.46 -24.24 -16.83
C LEU A 207 -12.35 -24.96 -15.80
N GLY A 208 -12.76 -24.28 -14.72
CA GLY A 208 -13.63 -24.86 -13.70
C GLY A 208 -13.51 -24.16 -12.34
N ALA A 209 -14.64 -24.04 -11.64
CA ALA A 209 -14.71 -23.36 -10.34
C ALA A 209 -15.69 -24.06 -9.39
N SER A 210 -15.37 -24.02 -8.10
CA SER A 210 -16.33 -24.27 -7.03
C SER A 210 -16.94 -22.95 -6.56
N ARG A 211 -18.26 -22.90 -6.37
CA ARG A 211 -18.96 -21.71 -5.86
C ARG A 211 -19.34 -21.88 -4.39
N PHE A 212 -18.87 -20.98 -3.54
CA PHE A 212 -19.24 -20.94 -2.12
C PHE A 212 -19.62 -19.51 -1.73
N LEU A 213 -20.80 -19.33 -1.12
CA LEU A 213 -21.33 -18.02 -0.72
C LEU A 213 -21.25 -16.97 -1.86
N GLY A 214 -21.62 -17.37 -3.07
CA GLY A 214 -21.64 -16.50 -4.25
C GLY A 214 -20.29 -16.29 -4.94
N LYS A 215 -19.16 -16.69 -4.35
CA LYS A 215 -17.80 -16.45 -4.86
C LYS A 215 -17.15 -17.71 -5.44
N LEU A 216 -16.15 -17.51 -6.30
CA LEU A 216 -15.42 -18.57 -7.01
C LEU A 216 -14.15 -18.98 -6.25
N TYR A 217 -13.90 -20.29 -6.21
CA TYR A 217 -12.74 -20.91 -5.58
C TYR A 217 -12.25 -22.07 -6.44
N CYS A 218 -10.96 -22.40 -6.36
CA CYS A 218 -10.44 -23.64 -6.96
C CYS A 218 -11.22 -24.85 -6.42
N ASP A 219 -11.32 -24.92 -5.10
CA ASP A 219 -11.94 -26.02 -4.38
C ASP A 219 -12.43 -25.59 -2.98
N ARG A 220 -12.91 -26.58 -2.22
CA ARG A 220 -13.35 -26.38 -0.83
C ARG A 220 -12.20 -26.02 0.11
N ASN A 221 -10.97 -26.40 -0.20
CA ASN A 221 -9.81 -26.08 0.65
C ASN A 221 -9.44 -24.61 0.54
N CYS A 222 -9.44 -24.03 -0.66
CA CYS A 222 -9.27 -22.61 -0.87
C CYS A 222 -10.30 -21.80 -0.07
N PHE A 223 -11.57 -22.18 -0.13
CA PHE A 223 -12.61 -21.56 0.69
C PHE A 223 -12.33 -21.65 2.20
N ARG A 224 -11.96 -22.84 2.69
CA ARG A 224 -11.63 -23.05 4.11
C ARG A 224 -10.40 -22.26 4.56
N ASN A 225 -9.38 -22.16 3.72
CA ASN A 225 -8.15 -21.43 4.01
C ASN A 225 -8.42 -19.94 4.15
N LEU A 226 -9.17 -19.36 3.20
CA LEU A 226 -9.53 -17.94 3.28
C LEU A 226 -10.45 -17.66 4.48
N ARG A 227 -11.42 -18.55 4.75
CA ARG A 227 -12.25 -18.47 5.96
C ARG A 227 -11.41 -18.56 7.24
N ALA A 228 -10.38 -19.41 7.26
CA ALA A 228 -9.48 -19.53 8.40
C ALA A 228 -8.61 -18.27 8.59
N ALA A 229 -8.17 -17.62 7.50
CA ALA A 229 -7.35 -16.41 7.55
C ALA A 229 -8.17 -15.15 7.88
N CYS A 230 -9.26 -14.91 7.16
CA CYS A 230 -10.01 -13.64 7.19
C CYS A 230 -11.35 -13.73 7.94
N GLY A 231 -11.84 -14.95 8.21
CA GLY A 231 -13.12 -15.15 8.91
C GLY A 231 -14.31 -15.28 7.98
N LEU A 232 -14.08 -15.32 6.66
CA LEU A 232 -15.07 -15.36 5.58
C LEU A 232 -16.41 -16.02 5.98
N GLY A 233 -17.48 -15.22 5.95
CA GLY A 233 -18.82 -15.59 6.42
C GLY A 233 -19.15 -15.22 7.88
N THR A 234 -18.36 -14.39 8.55
CA THR A 234 -18.72 -13.76 9.84
C THR A 234 -19.41 -12.39 9.68
N PHE A 235 -19.67 -11.96 8.44
CA PHE A 235 -20.51 -10.79 8.20
C PHE A 235 -21.95 -11.17 8.42
N TYR A 236 -22.52 -10.67 9.51
CA TYR A 236 -23.96 -10.74 9.73
C TYR A 236 -24.56 -9.40 9.35
N ARG A 237 -25.40 -9.39 8.31
CA ARG A 237 -26.32 -8.28 8.14
C ARG A 237 -27.39 -8.42 9.20
N TYR A 238 -27.49 -7.42 10.08
CA TYR A 238 -28.61 -7.30 11.00
C TYR A 238 -29.73 -6.58 10.26
N GLU A 239 -30.62 -7.36 9.64
CA GLU A 239 -31.88 -6.82 9.10
C GLU A 239 -32.94 -6.89 10.20
N GLN A 240 -33.68 -5.79 10.40
CA GLN A 240 -34.94 -5.84 11.12
C GLN A 240 -35.98 -6.41 10.16
N ASP A 241 -36.25 -7.70 10.28
CA ASP A 241 -37.35 -8.34 9.57
C ASP A 241 -38.45 -8.63 10.59
N LEU A 242 -39.61 -7.99 10.43
CA LEU A 242 -40.80 -8.19 11.27
C LEU A 242 -40.59 -8.04 12.80
N GLY A 243 -39.61 -7.24 13.23
CA GLY A 243 -39.32 -7.01 14.65
C GLY A 243 -38.36 -8.01 15.30
N GLU A 244 -37.83 -8.97 14.53
CA GLU A 244 -36.76 -9.87 14.97
C GLU A 244 -35.43 -9.51 14.30
N THR A 245 -34.36 -9.61 15.07
CA THR A 245 -32.99 -9.39 14.58
C THR A 245 -32.49 -10.69 13.97
N VAL A 246 -32.60 -10.84 12.64
CA VAL A 246 -32.16 -12.05 11.94
C VAL A 246 -30.72 -11.88 11.47
N SER A 247 -29.84 -12.76 11.93
CA SER A 247 -28.43 -12.77 11.54
C SER A 247 -28.24 -13.68 10.31
N ARG A 248 -28.00 -13.12 9.12
CA ARG A 248 -27.65 -13.91 7.93
C ARG A 248 -26.15 -13.81 7.61
N PRO A 249 -25.43 -14.93 7.46
CA PRO A 249 -24.05 -14.91 7.01
C PRO A 249 -24.02 -14.48 5.54
N GLU A 250 -23.65 -13.23 5.28
CA GLU A 250 -23.31 -12.82 3.92
C GLU A 250 -21.96 -13.44 3.56
N GLY A 251 -21.88 -13.98 2.34
CA GLY A 251 -20.58 -14.18 1.69
C GLY A 251 -19.83 -12.87 1.61
N PHE A 252 -18.59 -12.90 1.12
CA PHE A 252 -17.89 -11.67 0.77
C PHE A 252 -18.76 -10.88 -0.23
N GLN A 253 -19.56 -9.94 0.26
CA GLN A 253 -20.06 -8.86 -0.57
C GLN A 253 -18.79 -8.10 -0.93
N SER A 254 -18.55 -7.90 -2.23
CA SER A 254 -17.72 -6.77 -2.60
C SER A 254 -18.34 -5.59 -1.85
N PHE A 255 -17.56 -4.88 -1.06
CA PHE A 255 -18.07 -3.76 -0.29
C PHE A 255 -18.65 -2.66 -1.18
N PHE A 256 -18.48 -2.82 -2.49
CA PHE A 256 -18.98 -2.01 -3.57
C PHE A 256 -19.91 -2.81 -4.47
N ALA A 257 -20.93 -2.15 -5.02
CA ALA A 257 -21.47 -2.62 -6.29
C ALA A 257 -20.35 -2.55 -7.35
N ASP A 258 -20.32 -3.46 -8.32
CA ASP A 258 -19.31 -3.45 -9.38
C ASP A 258 -19.22 -2.07 -10.09
N HIS A 259 -20.35 -1.32 -10.12
CA HIS A 259 -20.44 0.04 -10.64
C HIS A 259 -19.74 1.14 -9.80
N ASP A 260 -19.57 0.96 -8.48
CA ASP A 260 -18.99 2.03 -7.63
C ASP A 260 -17.47 2.16 -7.84
N LEU A 261 -16.83 1.09 -8.33
CA LEU A 261 -15.40 1.06 -8.65
C LEU A 261 -15.15 0.94 -10.16
N GLU A 262 -16.17 0.96 -11.02
CA GLU A 262 -16.02 0.66 -12.46
C GLU A 262 -14.92 1.51 -13.12
N GLU A 263 -14.81 2.79 -12.75
CA GLU A 263 -13.78 3.72 -13.25
C GLU A 263 -12.43 3.67 -12.50
N THR A 264 -12.30 2.92 -11.41
CA THR A 264 -11.09 2.95 -10.56
C THR A 264 -10.02 1.99 -11.10
N THR A 265 -8.84 2.50 -11.43
CA THR A 265 -7.65 1.68 -11.73
C THR A 265 -6.97 1.22 -10.44
N GLY A 266 -6.37 0.02 -10.42
CA GLY A 266 -5.69 -0.49 -9.23
C GLY A 266 -6.62 -1.09 -8.18
N LYS A 267 -7.74 -1.69 -8.60
CA LYS A 267 -8.77 -2.26 -7.68
C LYS A 267 -8.19 -3.41 -6.86
N GLU A 268 -7.28 -4.16 -7.43
CA GLU A 268 -6.55 -5.24 -6.80
C GLU A 268 -5.79 -4.78 -5.56
N GLU A 269 -5.19 -3.58 -5.55
CA GLU A 269 -4.55 -3.02 -4.35
C GLU A 269 -5.56 -2.69 -3.25
N ILE A 270 -6.71 -2.12 -3.62
CA ILE A 270 -7.82 -1.82 -2.70
C ILE A 270 -8.32 -3.12 -2.04
N PHE A 271 -8.54 -4.16 -2.86
CA PHE A 271 -9.00 -5.46 -2.37
C PHE A 271 -7.93 -6.18 -1.53
N LEU A 272 -6.65 -6.00 -1.85
CA LEU A 272 -5.55 -6.52 -1.03
C LEU A 272 -5.53 -5.85 0.36
N PHE A 273 -5.71 -4.53 0.41
CA PHE A 273 -5.81 -3.80 1.66
C PHE A 273 -7.03 -4.22 2.48
N GLN A 274 -8.21 -4.35 1.84
CA GLN A 274 -9.41 -4.87 2.49
C GLN A 274 -9.14 -6.25 3.11
N ARG A 275 -8.50 -7.16 2.36
CA ARG A 275 -8.16 -8.50 2.85
C ARG A 275 -7.22 -8.46 4.04
N ALA A 276 -6.23 -7.58 4.02
CA ALA A 276 -5.33 -7.40 5.15
C ALA A 276 -6.09 -6.89 6.39
N LEU A 277 -7.04 -5.95 6.24
CA LEU A 277 -7.88 -5.49 7.33
C LEU A 277 -8.72 -6.62 7.92
N GLU A 278 -9.32 -7.49 7.10
CA GLU A 278 -10.09 -8.65 7.57
C GLU A 278 -9.22 -9.61 8.39
N VAL A 279 -7.97 -9.87 7.96
CA VAL A 279 -7.00 -10.68 8.72
C VAL A 279 -6.64 -10.02 10.06
N VAL A 280 -6.42 -8.70 10.08
CA VAL A 280 -6.11 -7.95 11.30
C VAL A 280 -7.29 -7.98 12.25
N TYR A 281 -8.49 -7.64 11.77
CA TYR A 281 -9.72 -7.66 12.55
C TYR A 281 -9.95 -9.03 13.17
N LYS A 282 -9.86 -10.11 12.39
CA LYS A 282 -9.98 -11.46 12.95
C LYS A 282 -8.91 -11.76 14.00
N SER A 283 -7.70 -11.28 13.80
CA SER A 283 -6.60 -11.45 14.75
C SER A 283 -6.89 -10.73 16.06
N THR A 284 -7.40 -9.50 16.04
CA THR A 284 -7.74 -8.73 17.25
C THR A 284 -8.94 -9.35 17.99
N GLN A 285 -9.93 -9.87 17.26
CA GLN A 285 -11.04 -10.63 17.86
C GLN A 285 -10.57 -11.92 18.54
N ARG A 286 -9.62 -12.64 17.93
CA ARG A 286 -9.09 -13.90 18.48
C ARG A 286 -8.14 -13.67 19.66
N TYR A 287 -7.46 -12.53 19.70
CA TYR A 287 -6.47 -12.19 20.71
C TYR A 287 -6.74 -10.78 21.26
N PRO A 288 -7.78 -10.61 22.10
CA PRO A 288 -8.10 -9.32 22.71
C PRO A 288 -6.90 -8.72 23.43
N GLY A 289 -6.68 -7.41 23.27
CA GLY A 289 -5.53 -6.69 23.83
C GLY A 289 -4.23 -6.80 23.03
N ARG A 290 -4.19 -7.57 21.94
CA ARG A 290 -3.08 -7.53 20.99
C ARG A 290 -3.29 -6.39 20.00
N HIS A 291 -2.30 -5.50 19.90
CA HIS A 291 -2.34 -4.36 18.98
C HIS A 291 -2.49 -4.82 17.51
N PRO A 292 -3.33 -4.17 16.68
CA PRO A 292 -3.56 -4.49 15.26
C PRO A 292 -2.28 -4.74 14.45
N LEU A 293 -1.30 -3.84 14.55
CA LEU A 293 0.00 -3.93 13.86
C LEU A 293 0.87 -5.13 14.28
N GLN A 294 0.53 -5.84 15.35
CA GLN A 294 1.24 -7.05 15.75
C GLN A 294 0.68 -8.32 15.10
N THR A 295 -0.35 -8.21 14.25
CA THR A 295 -0.92 -9.33 13.49
C THR A 295 0.18 -10.08 12.73
N ARG A 296 0.30 -11.39 12.99
CA ARG A 296 1.53 -12.18 12.72
C ARG A 296 2.13 -11.97 11.33
N MET A 297 1.33 -12.11 10.27
CA MET A 297 1.84 -12.05 8.89
C MET A 297 2.21 -10.63 8.46
N LEU A 298 1.43 -9.64 8.89
CA LEU A 298 1.64 -8.24 8.57
C LEU A 298 2.77 -7.63 9.40
N ASN A 299 3.05 -8.17 10.59
CA ASN A 299 4.17 -7.76 11.43
C ASN A 299 5.53 -8.25 10.93
N TYR A 300 5.59 -9.02 9.85
CA TYR A 300 6.85 -9.37 9.20
C TYR A 300 7.27 -8.33 8.15
N LEU A 301 6.31 -7.55 7.66
CA LEU A 301 6.46 -6.63 6.55
C LEU A 301 7.12 -5.32 7.01
N THR A 302 7.98 -4.79 6.16
CA THR A 302 8.62 -3.49 6.39
C THR A 302 7.62 -2.38 6.03
N ALA A 303 7.30 -1.50 6.99
CA ALA A 303 6.61 -0.25 6.66
C ALA A 303 7.65 0.73 6.10
N ARG A 304 7.33 1.40 4.99
CA ARG A 304 8.17 2.49 4.50
C ARG A 304 7.61 3.84 4.97
N TYR A 305 8.53 4.66 5.48
CA TYR A 305 8.30 6.08 5.71
C TYR A 305 9.24 6.84 4.77
N HIS A 306 8.70 7.82 4.07
CA HIS A 306 9.36 8.58 3.03
C HIS A 306 9.89 9.88 3.64
N ASP A 307 11.15 9.90 4.10
CA ASP A 307 11.75 11.06 4.78
C ASP A 307 12.56 11.99 3.85
N GLY A 308 13.07 11.48 2.72
CA GLY A 308 13.85 12.24 1.72
C GLY A 308 13.08 13.28 0.88
N ALA A 309 13.80 14.28 0.34
CA ALA A 309 13.28 15.47 -0.34
C ALA A 309 12.53 15.26 -1.67
N GLY A 310 12.31 14.01 -2.09
CA GLY A 310 11.55 13.66 -3.30
C GLY A 310 10.70 12.39 -3.14
N ALA A 311 10.41 12.02 -1.89
CA ALA A 311 9.71 10.80 -1.55
C ALA A 311 8.24 11.15 -1.25
N SER A 312 7.42 11.26 -2.30
CA SER A 312 5.97 11.39 -2.18
C SER A 312 5.26 10.06 -2.44
N LYS A 313 4.07 9.92 -1.89
CA LYS A 313 3.14 8.82 -2.15
C LYS A 313 1.87 9.39 -2.77
N ARG A 314 1.34 8.69 -3.77
CA ARG A 314 0.05 9.03 -4.37
C ARG A 314 -1.08 8.85 -3.36
N PHE A 315 -2.00 9.80 -3.29
CA PHE A 315 -3.03 9.82 -2.26
C PHE A 315 -4.39 10.24 -2.79
N SER A 316 -5.43 9.54 -2.37
CA SER A 316 -6.84 9.91 -2.55
C SER A 316 -7.54 9.89 -1.20
N TYR A 317 -8.24 10.97 -0.86
CA TYR A 317 -9.10 10.99 0.32
C TYR A 317 -10.20 9.92 0.27
N THR A 318 -10.75 9.69 -0.91
CA THR A 318 -11.81 8.70 -1.13
C THR A 318 -11.27 7.29 -0.91
N GLU A 319 -10.16 6.92 -1.54
CA GLU A 319 -9.60 5.56 -1.48
C GLU A 319 -8.81 5.31 -0.18
N ASP A 320 -7.98 6.27 0.25
CA ASP A 320 -7.04 6.09 1.35
C ASP A 320 -7.62 6.48 2.73
N VAL A 321 -8.79 7.13 2.77
CA VAL A 321 -9.45 7.51 4.03
C VAL A 321 -10.88 6.98 4.10
N CYS A 322 -11.78 7.51 3.26
CA CYS A 322 -13.21 7.19 3.33
C CYS A 322 -13.44 5.69 3.21
N LEU A 323 -12.87 5.07 2.18
CA LEU A 323 -13.06 3.67 1.90
C LEU A 323 -12.52 2.77 3.01
N ARG A 324 -11.36 3.08 3.57
CA ARG A 324 -10.80 2.31 4.68
C ARG A 324 -11.72 2.31 5.90
N PHE A 325 -12.34 3.46 6.21
CA PHE A 325 -13.35 3.54 7.27
C PHE A 325 -14.63 2.80 6.92
N GLU A 326 -15.10 2.87 5.66
CA GLU A 326 -16.26 2.10 5.22
C GLU A 326 -16.04 0.60 5.41
N PHE A 327 -14.86 0.06 5.06
CA PHE A 327 -14.51 -1.34 5.32
C PHE A 327 -14.61 -1.71 6.80
N LEU A 328 -14.07 -0.87 7.68
CA LEU A 328 -14.14 -1.08 9.12
C LEU A 328 -15.59 -1.05 9.64
N GLN A 329 -16.39 -0.08 9.19
CA GLN A 329 -17.81 0.01 9.57
C GLN A 329 -18.59 -1.23 9.10
N LYS A 330 -18.30 -1.74 7.90
CA LYS A 330 -18.92 -2.98 7.40
C LYS A 330 -18.48 -4.22 8.20
N LEU A 331 -17.29 -4.19 8.78
CA LEU A 331 -16.81 -5.21 9.75
C LEU A 331 -17.46 -5.08 11.14
N GLY A 332 -18.27 -4.04 11.38
CA GLY A 332 -18.89 -3.75 12.67
C GLY A 332 -17.97 -3.03 13.65
N VAL A 333 -16.86 -2.45 13.17
CA VAL A 333 -15.90 -1.72 13.99
C VAL A 333 -16.44 -0.32 14.30
N ASP A 334 -16.44 0.07 15.58
CA ASP A 334 -16.67 1.46 15.96
C ASP A 334 -15.42 2.29 15.67
N ILE A 335 -15.47 3.05 14.56
CA ILE A 335 -14.34 3.84 14.07
C ILE A 335 -13.91 4.98 15.00
N PHE A 336 -14.68 5.29 16.05
CA PHE A 336 -14.34 6.32 17.03
C PHE A 336 -13.75 5.75 18.33
N GLN A 337 -13.77 4.43 18.51
CA GLN A 337 -13.35 3.79 19.76
C GLN A 337 -12.32 2.68 19.56
N ASP A 338 -12.31 2.02 18.41
CA ASP A 338 -11.43 0.89 18.15
C ASP A 338 -10.02 1.33 17.70
N GLU A 339 -8.98 0.76 18.31
CA GLU A 339 -7.58 1.01 17.97
C GLU A 339 -7.26 0.67 16.50
N LEU A 340 -7.97 -0.29 15.90
CA LEU A 340 -7.83 -0.62 14.47
C LEU A 340 -8.23 0.56 13.55
N ALA A 341 -9.11 1.43 14.02
CA ALA A 341 -9.58 2.59 13.26
C ALA A 341 -8.68 3.82 13.38
N GLU A 342 -7.65 3.78 14.23
CA GLU A 342 -6.71 4.90 14.33
C GLU A 342 -6.00 5.14 12.98
N ALA A 343 -6.04 6.38 12.50
CA ALA A 343 -5.56 6.72 11.15
C ALA A 343 -4.09 6.32 10.92
N TRP A 344 -3.23 6.44 11.94
CA TRP A 344 -1.83 6.02 11.83
C TRP A 344 -1.66 4.50 11.79
N VAL A 345 -2.57 3.73 12.41
CA VAL A 345 -2.59 2.25 12.30
C VAL A 345 -2.94 1.84 10.88
N LEU A 346 -4.00 2.41 10.32
CA LEU A 346 -4.43 2.16 8.93
C LEU A 346 -3.33 2.55 7.93
N GLU A 347 -2.71 3.71 8.11
CA GLU A 347 -1.64 4.15 7.21
C GLU A 347 -0.38 3.29 7.35
N THR A 348 -0.03 2.84 8.56
CA THR A 348 1.09 1.90 8.74
C THR A 348 0.80 0.56 8.06
N LEU A 349 -0.43 0.03 8.19
CA LEU A 349 -0.83 -1.19 7.49
C LEU A 349 -0.73 -1.02 5.98
N ALA A 350 -1.23 0.11 5.44
CA ALA A 350 -1.17 0.41 4.02
C ALA A 350 0.28 0.46 3.53
N ASN A 351 1.17 1.15 4.26
CA ASN A 351 2.58 1.23 3.90
C ASN A 351 3.30 -0.12 3.97
N ARG A 352 2.95 -0.99 4.93
CA ARG A 352 3.46 -2.37 4.98
C ARG A 352 3.01 -3.18 3.77
N ILE A 353 1.77 -3.02 3.32
CA ILE A 353 1.25 -3.76 2.17
C ILE A 353 1.90 -3.24 0.89
N GLN A 354 1.80 -1.94 0.61
CA GLN A 354 2.32 -1.32 -0.61
C GLN A 354 3.83 -1.52 -0.79
N THR A 355 4.62 -1.48 0.30
CA THR A 355 6.07 -1.68 0.22
C THR A 355 6.45 -3.12 -0.12
N ASN A 356 5.60 -4.09 0.22
CA ASN A 356 5.94 -5.53 0.14
C ASN A 356 5.04 -6.31 -0.82
N MET A 357 4.08 -5.66 -1.46
CA MET A 357 3.25 -6.27 -2.49
C MET A 357 4.03 -6.39 -3.80
N ARG A 358 3.68 -7.42 -4.56
CA ARG A 358 4.12 -7.60 -5.95
C ARG A 358 2.91 -7.51 -6.86
N GLY A 359 3.06 -6.85 -8.00
CA GLY A 359 2.13 -6.96 -9.12
C GLY A 359 2.55 -8.08 -10.05
N TYR A 360 1.58 -8.79 -10.63
CA TYR A 360 1.80 -9.76 -11.69
C TYR A 360 0.51 -9.91 -12.50
N SER A 361 0.63 -10.07 -13.81
CA SER A 361 -0.55 -10.21 -14.69
C SER A 361 -0.81 -11.68 -15.00
N GLY A 362 -2.08 -12.07 -14.97
CA GLY A 362 -2.53 -13.40 -15.37
C GLY A 362 -2.46 -13.59 -16.89
N GLY A 363 -2.50 -14.84 -17.34
CA GLY A 363 -2.45 -15.18 -18.77
C GLY A 363 -3.57 -14.56 -19.63
N ASN A 364 -4.64 -14.06 -19.01
CA ASN A 364 -5.78 -13.41 -19.67
C ASN A 364 -5.74 -11.87 -19.58
N GLY A 365 -4.66 -11.28 -19.05
CA GLY A 365 -4.54 -9.83 -18.83
C GLY A 365 -5.20 -9.31 -17.56
N ASP A 366 -5.60 -10.19 -16.64
CA ASP A 366 -6.07 -9.78 -15.31
C ASP A 366 -4.88 -9.28 -14.48
N ASP A 367 -5.08 -8.22 -13.69
CA ASP A 367 -4.06 -7.74 -12.78
C ASP A 367 -4.24 -8.35 -11.40
N MET A 368 -3.11 -8.77 -10.82
CA MET A 368 -3.07 -9.37 -9.49
C MET A 368 -1.98 -8.74 -8.64
N VAL A 369 -2.28 -8.63 -7.36
CA VAL A 369 -1.32 -8.27 -6.34
C VAL A 369 -1.26 -9.33 -5.25
N ALA A 370 -0.06 -9.54 -4.71
CA ALA A 370 0.17 -10.52 -3.66
C ALA A 370 1.24 -10.05 -2.66
N VAL A 371 1.13 -10.53 -1.42
CA VAL A 371 2.17 -10.38 -0.39
C VAL A 371 2.62 -11.77 0.06
N ASN A 372 3.91 -12.03 -0.17
CA ASN A 372 4.60 -13.26 0.19
C ASN A 372 5.53 -12.96 1.37
N THR A 373 5.19 -13.45 2.57
CA THR A 373 5.80 -12.95 3.81
C THR A 373 7.28 -13.29 3.97
N MET A 374 7.74 -14.42 3.45
CA MET A 374 9.16 -14.78 3.51
C MET A 374 9.91 -14.08 2.38
N TYR A 375 9.30 -13.96 1.20
CA TYR A 375 9.85 -13.20 0.08
C TYR A 375 10.10 -11.72 0.45
N ALA A 376 9.23 -11.12 1.27
CA ALA A 376 9.35 -9.74 1.74
C ALA A 376 10.63 -9.45 2.56
N PHE A 377 11.39 -10.46 2.97
CA PHE A 377 12.70 -10.28 3.63
C PHE A 377 13.88 -10.19 2.66
N PHE A 378 13.70 -10.41 1.35
CA PHE A 378 14.79 -10.21 0.40
C PHE A 378 15.00 -8.72 0.13
N ASN A 379 16.25 -8.28 0.27
CA ASN A 379 16.68 -6.95 -0.16
C ASN A 379 16.96 -6.93 -1.67
N HIS A 380 16.94 -5.73 -2.23
CA HIS A 380 17.27 -5.50 -3.63
C HIS A 380 18.77 -5.55 -3.92
N SER A 381 19.15 -6.09 -5.08
CA SER A 381 20.43 -5.83 -5.74
C SER A 381 20.24 -5.81 -7.26
N CYS A 382 20.87 -4.85 -7.96
CA CYS A 382 20.95 -4.86 -9.42
C CYS A 382 21.90 -5.95 -9.98
N GLN A 383 22.53 -6.72 -9.10
CA GLN A 383 23.25 -7.97 -9.38
C GLN A 383 22.78 -9.01 -8.36
N PRO A 384 21.55 -9.55 -8.54
CA PRO A 384 20.99 -10.49 -7.59
C PRO A 384 21.70 -11.85 -7.66
N ASN A 385 21.69 -12.59 -6.56
CA ASN A 385 22.25 -13.94 -6.45
C ASN A 385 21.14 -15.03 -6.35
N VAL A 386 19.88 -14.60 -6.29
CA VAL A 386 18.70 -15.43 -6.43
C VAL A 386 17.71 -14.78 -7.40
N LYS A 387 16.89 -15.60 -8.04
CA LYS A 387 15.73 -15.17 -8.83
C LYS A 387 14.45 -15.66 -8.19
N SER A 388 13.40 -14.87 -8.28
CA SER A 388 12.04 -15.29 -7.96
C SER A 388 11.27 -15.55 -9.25
N SER A 389 10.47 -16.61 -9.26
CA SER A 389 9.50 -16.88 -10.32
C SER A 389 8.16 -17.22 -9.68
N ASP A 390 7.07 -17.00 -10.40
CA ASP A 390 5.80 -17.59 -10.02
C ASP A 390 5.91 -19.12 -10.02
N SER A 391 5.15 -19.75 -9.13
CA SER A 391 5.08 -21.21 -9.04
C SER A 391 4.15 -21.77 -10.10
N GLU A 392 4.59 -22.83 -10.78
CA GLU A 392 3.73 -23.58 -11.72
C GLU A 392 2.65 -24.41 -10.99
N ASP A 393 2.92 -24.81 -9.75
CA ASP A 393 2.06 -25.73 -8.99
C ASP A 393 1.04 -25.01 -8.07
N GLU A 394 1.28 -23.75 -7.72
CA GLU A 394 0.49 -23.03 -6.72
C GLU A 394 0.35 -21.56 -7.11
N ASP A 395 -0.86 -21.16 -7.50
CA ASP A 395 -1.16 -19.80 -7.93
C ASP A 395 -0.80 -18.78 -6.86
N SER A 396 -0.24 -17.65 -7.31
CA SER A 396 0.30 -16.55 -6.51
C SER A 396 1.49 -16.89 -5.61
N ALA A 397 1.92 -18.16 -5.48
CA ALA A 397 3.10 -18.51 -4.70
C ALA A 397 4.40 -18.16 -5.44
N ILE A 398 5.47 -17.86 -4.69
CA ILE A 398 6.79 -17.54 -5.25
C ILE A 398 7.76 -18.69 -5.02
N CYS A 399 8.41 -19.11 -6.09
CA CYS A 399 9.57 -19.98 -6.05
C CYS A 399 10.85 -19.13 -6.07
N VAL A 400 11.77 -19.38 -5.14
CA VAL A 400 13.08 -18.71 -5.11
C VAL A 400 14.18 -19.69 -5.46
N THR A 401 15.02 -19.33 -6.43
CA THR A 401 16.10 -20.20 -6.95
C THR A 401 17.41 -19.44 -7.00
N THR A 402 18.52 -20.06 -6.59
CA THR A 402 19.87 -19.47 -6.70
C THR A 402 20.30 -19.33 -8.16
N THR A 403 20.89 -18.20 -8.54
CA THR A 403 21.42 -17.97 -9.90
C THR A 403 22.91 -18.31 -10.04
N ARG A 404 23.57 -18.57 -8.91
CA ARG A 404 24.96 -18.98 -8.80
C ARG A 404 25.17 -19.74 -7.49
N LYS A 405 26.37 -20.30 -7.29
CA LYS A 405 26.78 -20.80 -5.97
C LYS A 405 26.67 -19.68 -4.92
N ILE A 406 26.10 -19.99 -3.76
CA ILE A 406 26.02 -19.12 -2.58
C ILE A 406 26.92 -19.69 -1.49
N GLU A 407 27.72 -18.83 -0.88
CA GLU A 407 28.58 -19.22 0.25
C GLU A 407 27.83 -19.15 1.58
N ARG A 408 28.22 -20.02 2.52
CA ARG A 408 27.71 -19.92 3.90
C ARG A 408 27.90 -18.50 4.46
N GLY A 409 26.84 -17.94 5.01
CA GLY A 409 26.83 -16.60 5.62
C GLY A 409 26.65 -15.47 4.61
N GLU A 410 26.56 -15.75 3.31
CA GLU A 410 26.23 -14.76 2.28
C GLU A 410 24.76 -14.30 2.41
N GLU A 411 24.50 -13.00 2.21
CA GLU A 411 23.14 -12.45 2.13
C GLU A 411 22.57 -12.69 0.73
N LEU A 412 21.30 -13.08 0.65
CA LEU A 412 20.60 -13.32 -0.60
C LEU A 412 19.84 -12.06 -1.02
N TYR A 413 19.91 -11.74 -2.30
CA TYR A 413 19.28 -10.57 -2.90
C TYR A 413 18.50 -10.96 -4.16
N VAL A 414 17.29 -10.41 -4.27
CA VAL A 414 16.47 -10.43 -5.49
C VAL A 414 16.62 -9.10 -6.23
N SER A 415 16.10 -9.03 -7.45
CA SER A 415 15.83 -7.74 -8.10
C SER A 415 14.37 -7.34 -7.87
N TYR A 416 14.13 -6.05 -7.69
CA TYR A 416 12.78 -5.45 -7.67
C TYR A 416 12.43 -4.87 -9.05
N LEU A 417 13.42 -4.85 -9.95
CA LEU A 417 13.30 -4.44 -11.33
C LEU A 417 13.12 -5.68 -12.20
N SER A 418 12.39 -5.53 -13.31
CA SER A 418 12.32 -6.55 -14.35
C SER A 418 13.71 -6.82 -14.97
N ASP A 419 13.84 -7.95 -15.67
CA ASP A 419 15.08 -8.27 -16.39
C ASP A 419 15.40 -7.25 -17.49
N GLU A 420 14.39 -6.61 -18.07
CA GLU A 420 14.53 -5.51 -19.03
C GLU A 420 15.06 -4.25 -18.35
N ASP A 421 14.43 -3.84 -17.26
CA ASP A 421 14.85 -2.69 -16.46
C ASP A 421 16.27 -2.85 -15.90
N LEU A 422 16.70 -4.08 -15.59
CA LEU A 422 18.07 -4.34 -15.12
C LEU A 422 19.15 -4.02 -16.17
N ARG A 423 18.79 -4.00 -17.46
CA ARG A 423 19.69 -3.66 -18.57
C ARG A 423 19.80 -2.16 -18.80
N GLU A 424 18.86 -1.38 -18.26
CA GLU A 424 18.84 0.08 -18.37
C GLU A 424 20.06 0.73 -17.70
N GLY A 425 20.28 2.01 -18.02
CA GLY A 425 21.31 2.84 -17.41
C GLY A 425 21.12 3.03 -15.89
N HIS A 426 22.18 3.44 -15.20
CA HIS A 426 22.17 3.65 -13.74
C HIS A 426 20.99 4.53 -13.28
N ASP A 427 20.82 5.68 -13.92
CA ASP A 427 19.88 6.70 -13.49
C ASP A 427 18.42 6.26 -13.68
N VAL A 428 18.13 5.58 -14.79
CA VAL A 428 16.81 4.98 -15.07
C VAL A 428 16.47 3.91 -14.03
N ARG A 429 17.44 3.05 -13.67
CA ARG A 429 17.22 2.05 -12.63
C ARG A 429 17.00 2.66 -11.25
N GLU A 430 17.73 3.72 -10.89
CA GLU A 430 17.52 4.41 -9.62
C GLU A 430 16.18 5.12 -9.53
N GLU A 431 15.72 5.74 -10.62
CA GLU A 431 14.40 6.33 -10.71
C GLU A 431 13.31 5.27 -10.50
N LYS A 432 13.39 4.15 -11.24
CA LYS A 432 12.45 3.04 -11.11
C LYS A 432 12.48 2.38 -9.73
N LEU A 433 13.63 2.33 -9.04
CA LEU A 433 13.73 1.73 -7.69
C LEU A 433 13.26 2.64 -6.57
N ARG A 434 13.20 3.96 -6.81
CA ARG A 434 12.88 4.97 -5.80
C ARG A 434 11.60 4.66 -5.01
N PRO A 435 10.50 4.13 -5.59
CA PRO A 435 9.30 3.73 -4.85
C PRO A 435 9.50 2.60 -3.83
N TRP A 436 10.57 1.80 -3.94
CA TRP A 436 10.91 0.73 -2.97
C TRP A 436 12.10 1.04 -2.05
N THR A 437 13.16 1.69 -2.56
CA THR A 437 14.45 1.77 -1.84
C THR A 437 14.62 2.94 -0.86
N GLY A 438 13.73 3.95 -0.82
CA GLY A 438 13.96 5.14 0.03
C GLY A 438 14.83 6.19 -0.64
N GLY A 439 15.81 5.74 -1.43
CA GLY A 439 16.77 6.57 -2.14
C GLY A 439 17.62 5.74 -3.11
N MET A 440 18.91 6.06 -3.21
CA MET A 440 19.84 5.42 -4.14
C MET A 440 20.09 3.93 -3.84
N CYS A 441 20.26 3.12 -4.89
CA CYS A 441 20.57 1.70 -4.73
C CYS A 441 22.04 1.53 -4.28
N LEU A 442 22.26 0.86 -3.14
CA LEU A 442 23.60 0.71 -2.54
C LEU A 442 24.34 -0.56 -2.97
N CYS A 443 23.85 -1.27 -4.00
CA CYS A 443 24.49 -2.49 -4.47
C CYS A 443 25.86 -2.22 -5.14
N ARG A 444 26.64 -3.29 -5.33
CA ARG A 444 27.99 -3.21 -5.94
C ARG A 444 27.97 -2.66 -7.36
N LYS A 445 26.94 -2.97 -8.16
CA LYS A 445 26.78 -2.46 -9.54
C LYS A 445 26.59 -0.94 -9.54
N CYS A 446 25.56 -0.44 -8.87
CA CYS A 446 25.28 1.00 -8.81
C CYS A 446 26.43 1.78 -8.17
N SER A 447 27.04 1.26 -7.10
CA SER A 447 28.20 1.89 -6.47
C SER A 447 29.40 2.04 -7.42
N ARG A 448 29.60 1.10 -8.34
CA ARG A 448 30.67 1.19 -9.36
C ARG A 448 30.33 2.17 -10.47
N GLU A 449 29.07 2.19 -10.91
CA GLU A 449 28.60 3.08 -11.97
C GLU A 449 28.64 4.55 -11.52
N ARG A 450 28.19 4.86 -10.28
CA ARG A 450 28.30 6.22 -9.71
C ARG A 450 29.74 6.75 -9.65
N ARG A 451 30.68 5.92 -9.22
CA ARG A 451 32.10 6.30 -9.18
C ARG A 451 32.69 6.56 -10.56
N ARG A 452 32.09 6.06 -11.64
CA ARG A 452 32.53 6.32 -13.02
C ARG A 452 31.99 7.64 -13.54
N THR A 453 30.76 8.02 -13.18
CA THR A 453 30.16 9.31 -13.53
C THR A 453 30.74 10.48 -12.71
N GLU A 454 31.21 10.23 -11.49
CA GLU A 454 31.86 11.23 -10.63
C GLU A 454 33.33 11.54 -10.99
N ARG A 455 33.99 10.74 -11.85
CA ARG A 455 35.33 11.08 -12.33
C ARG A 455 35.22 12.18 -13.38
N PRO A 456 35.91 13.33 -13.21
CA PRO A 456 36.02 14.30 -14.30
C PRO A 456 36.64 13.58 -15.50
N VAL A 457 36.02 13.71 -16.67
CA VAL A 457 36.68 13.39 -17.93
C VAL A 457 37.92 14.29 -17.97
N SER A 458 39.10 13.74 -17.62
CA SER A 458 40.33 14.48 -17.81
C SER A 458 40.47 14.68 -19.32
N LEU A 459 40.47 15.94 -19.73
CA LEU A 459 40.77 16.38 -21.08
C LEU A 459 42.00 15.61 -21.59
N TYR A 460 41.79 14.70 -22.52
CA TYR A 460 42.86 14.18 -23.37
C TYR A 460 43.27 15.32 -24.31
N ASN A 461 44.13 16.20 -23.82
CA ASN A 461 45.07 16.93 -24.64
C ASN A 461 46.32 16.06 -24.74
N ASP A 462 46.54 15.41 -25.89
CA ASP A 462 47.85 15.26 -26.52
C ASP A 462 47.73 14.35 -27.74
N GLU A 463 47.43 14.90 -28.91
CA GLU A 463 48.00 14.47 -30.20
C GLU A 463 47.88 15.65 -31.21
N ASN A 464 48.66 16.70 -30.98
CA ASN A 464 49.04 17.64 -32.05
C ASN A 464 50.52 17.98 -31.88
N ARG A 465 51.39 16.96 -32.04
CA ARG A 465 52.77 17.19 -32.46
C ARG A 465 52.78 17.28 -33.97
N CYS A 466 52.82 18.50 -34.50
CA CYS A 466 53.29 18.75 -35.86
C CYS A 466 54.72 18.19 -36.01
N PRO A 467 55.01 17.38 -37.04
CA PRO A 467 56.38 17.16 -37.46
C PRO A 467 56.84 18.37 -38.28
N SER A 468 58.04 18.83 -37.96
CA SER A 468 58.84 19.80 -38.69
C SER A 468 58.90 19.53 -40.19
N GLN A 469 58.55 20.54 -41.00
CA GLN A 469 59.32 21.00 -42.16
C GLN A 469 58.88 22.40 -42.57
#